data_AF-A0A965QNA7-F1
#
_entry.id   AF-A0A965QNA7-F1
#
_cell.length_a   1.000
_cell.length_b   1.000
_cell.length_c   1.000
_cell.angle_alpha   90.00
_cell.angle_beta   90.00
_cell.angle_gamma   90.00
#
_symmetry.space_group_name_H-M   'P 1'
#
loop_
_entity.id
_entity.type
_entity.pdbx_description
1 polymer ?
#
loop_
_entity_poly.entity_id
_entity_poly.type
_entity_poly.pdbx_seq_one_letter_code
_entity_poly.pdbx_strand_id
1 'polypeptide(L)'
;KDSTRGNQATNDMGNKTSGSGKIFLDADNKWGSGLLSDRASVGVDAQFGAAMTWDFFKTKFGRSGLRNDGVGATSRVHYGRAYNNAYWSDSCFCMTYGDGDGTTFNPFASLDVAGHEMSHGLTAMTAKLVYSGESGGLNEANSDIFGTMVEYYANNAKDTPDYLIGEQLYKSGGGKALRYMYNPILDGRSPSCYSSTIGSLDVHYSSGVANHFFYLLAEGSAPVGLPASPTCNNSSVTGIGRDAASAIWYRALTVYMTSSTGYAAARTATLSAASDLYGSASAQYLAVAAAWSAVGVN
;
A
#
# COMPACT_ATOMS: atom_id res chain seq x y z
N LYS A 1 6.04 16.98 -15.61
CA LYS A 1 7.26 16.27 -15.15
C LYS A 1 7.73 16.92 -13.88
N ASP A 2 8.09 16.15 -12.86
CA ASP A 2 8.70 16.63 -11.63
C ASP A 2 10.17 16.20 -11.58
N SER A 3 11.07 17.14 -11.87
CA SER A 3 12.52 16.91 -11.83
C SER A 3 13.08 16.83 -10.41
N THR A 4 12.33 17.25 -9.39
CA THR A 4 12.79 17.23 -7.99
C THR A 4 12.67 15.83 -7.36
N ARG A 5 11.86 14.95 -7.96
CA ARG A 5 11.62 13.58 -7.52
C ARG A 5 12.00 12.55 -8.58
N GLY A 6 13.24 12.64 -9.08
CA GLY A 6 13.76 11.64 -10.01
C GLY A 6 13.12 11.65 -11.40
N ASN A 7 12.60 12.79 -11.85
CA ASN A 7 11.93 12.97 -13.15
C ASN A 7 10.61 12.20 -13.30
N GLN A 8 9.85 12.05 -12.21
CA GLN A 8 8.48 11.51 -12.28
C GLN A 8 7.63 12.26 -13.32
N ALA A 9 6.71 11.54 -13.95
CA ALA A 9 5.82 12.11 -14.96
C ALA A 9 4.53 11.30 -15.07
N THR A 10 3.43 12.00 -15.31
CA THR A 10 2.12 11.41 -15.61
C THR A 10 1.78 11.49 -17.09
N ASN A 11 1.34 10.38 -17.66
CA ASN A 11 0.91 10.25 -19.05
C ASN A 11 -0.59 9.92 -19.14
N ASP A 12 -1.26 10.52 -20.11
CA ASP A 12 -2.61 10.16 -20.55
C ASP A 12 -2.55 9.01 -21.56
N MET A 13 -3.16 7.87 -21.22
CA MET A 13 -3.26 6.71 -22.11
C MET A 13 -4.28 6.87 -23.23
N GLY A 14 -5.11 7.92 -23.21
CA GLY A 14 -6.12 8.18 -24.23
C GLY A 14 -7.16 7.07 -24.35
N ASN A 15 -7.48 6.40 -23.23
CA ASN A 15 -8.38 5.24 -23.15
C ASN A 15 -7.87 4.00 -23.92
N LYS A 16 -6.56 3.95 -24.21
CA LYS A 16 -5.90 2.78 -24.82
C LYS A 16 -5.37 1.85 -23.74
N THR A 17 -5.11 0.61 -24.12
CA THR A 17 -4.52 -0.43 -23.25
C THR A 17 -3.07 -0.77 -23.62
N SER A 18 -2.46 -0.05 -24.57
CA SER A 18 -1.09 -0.28 -25.02
C SER A 18 -0.38 1.01 -25.41
N GLY A 19 0.95 0.95 -25.46
CA GLY A 19 1.83 2.10 -25.67
C GLY A 19 2.16 2.85 -24.38
N SER A 20 2.84 3.98 -24.52
CA SER A 20 3.32 4.78 -23.37
C SER A 20 2.40 5.95 -22.99
N GLY A 21 1.32 6.17 -23.73
CA GLY A 21 0.47 7.35 -23.60
C GLY A 21 1.16 8.63 -24.09
N LYS A 22 0.53 9.78 -23.83
CA LYS A 22 1.10 11.10 -24.06
C LYS A 22 1.30 11.80 -22.72
N ILE A 23 2.44 12.44 -22.53
CA ILE A 23 2.64 13.23 -21.33
C ILE A 23 1.61 14.35 -21.25
N PHE A 24 1.08 14.59 -20.06
CA PHE A 24 0.25 15.75 -19.79
C PHE A 24 1.04 17.04 -20.04
N LEU A 25 0.43 17.97 -20.77
CA LEU A 25 0.96 19.30 -21.06
C LEU A 25 -0.13 20.32 -20.71
N ASP A 26 0.29 21.43 -20.14
CA ASP A 26 -0.60 22.52 -19.78
C ASP A 26 0.10 23.86 -20.05
N ALA A 27 -0.64 24.86 -20.52
CA ALA A 27 -0.08 26.10 -21.03
C ALA A 27 0.16 27.16 -19.95
N ASP A 28 -0.59 27.11 -18.84
CA ASP A 28 -0.57 28.14 -17.78
C ASP A 28 -0.28 27.59 -16.38
N ASN A 29 0.00 26.28 -16.29
CA ASN A 29 0.27 25.52 -15.08
C ASN A 29 -0.93 25.45 -14.13
N LYS A 30 -2.16 25.48 -14.66
CA LYS A 30 -3.40 25.24 -13.91
C LYS A 30 -4.01 23.91 -14.35
N TRP A 31 -3.71 22.89 -13.58
CA TRP A 31 -4.07 21.52 -13.93
C TRP A 31 -5.43 21.12 -13.39
N GLY A 32 -6.31 20.72 -14.31
CA GLY A 32 -7.60 20.15 -13.96
C GLY A 32 -8.62 21.17 -13.43
N SER A 33 -9.87 20.73 -13.40
CA SER A 33 -11.00 21.48 -12.84
C SER A 33 -11.52 20.88 -11.53
N GLY A 34 -10.92 19.78 -11.07
CA GLY A 34 -11.41 18.98 -9.94
C GLY A 34 -12.61 18.09 -10.29
N LEU A 35 -13.05 18.11 -11.55
CA LEU A 35 -14.12 17.24 -12.06
C LEU A 35 -13.53 16.04 -12.79
N LEU A 36 -14.17 14.87 -12.67
CA LEU A 36 -13.76 13.64 -13.36
C LEU A 36 -13.93 13.72 -14.89
N SER A 37 -14.75 14.64 -15.40
CA SER A 37 -14.86 14.90 -16.84
C SER A 37 -13.61 15.56 -17.43
N ASP A 38 -12.77 16.14 -16.57
CA ASP A 38 -11.49 16.71 -16.94
C ASP A 38 -10.37 15.72 -16.63
N ARG A 39 -9.72 15.26 -17.69
CA ARG A 39 -8.65 14.26 -17.65
C ARG A 39 -7.45 14.73 -16.83
N ALA A 40 -7.17 16.03 -16.84
CA ALA A 40 -6.08 16.58 -16.06
C ALA A 40 -6.32 16.43 -14.55
N SER A 41 -7.57 16.39 -14.08
CA SER A 41 -7.88 16.18 -12.64
C SER A 41 -7.34 14.82 -12.15
N VAL A 42 -7.61 13.73 -12.86
CA VAL A 42 -7.07 12.40 -12.52
C VAL A 42 -5.55 12.34 -12.68
N GLY A 43 -5.03 13.06 -13.68
CA GLY A 43 -3.58 13.21 -13.86
C GLY A 43 -2.89 13.91 -12.69
N VAL A 44 -3.54 14.90 -12.07
CA VAL A 44 -3.06 15.59 -10.86
C VAL A 44 -3.03 14.63 -9.69
N ASP A 45 -4.09 13.86 -9.44
CA ASP A 45 -4.14 12.89 -8.35
C ASP A 45 -3.01 11.85 -8.46
N ALA A 46 -2.83 11.27 -9.66
CA ALA A 46 -1.76 10.30 -9.91
C ALA A 46 -0.34 10.90 -9.80
N GLN A 47 -0.15 12.18 -10.17
CA GLN A 47 1.13 12.87 -10.01
C GLN A 47 1.41 13.19 -8.53
N PHE A 48 0.37 13.61 -7.79
CA PHE A 48 0.46 13.92 -6.37
C PHE A 48 0.73 12.66 -5.54
N GLY A 49 0.03 11.56 -5.81
CA GLY A 49 0.26 10.27 -5.15
C GLY A 49 1.68 9.78 -5.33
N ALA A 50 2.20 9.77 -6.56
CA ALA A 50 3.59 9.40 -6.85
C ALA A 50 4.61 10.29 -6.10
N ALA A 51 4.33 11.59 -5.98
CA ALA A 51 5.19 12.53 -5.27
C ALA A 51 5.18 12.30 -3.75
N MET A 52 3.99 12.09 -3.16
CA MET A 52 3.85 11.81 -1.72
C MET A 52 4.50 10.47 -1.35
N THR A 53 4.35 9.44 -2.19
CA THR A 53 5.02 8.15 -1.95
C THR A 53 6.53 8.26 -2.02
N TRP A 54 7.06 9.01 -3.00
CA TRP A 54 8.49 9.31 -3.06
C TRP A 54 8.97 10.02 -1.79
N ASP A 55 8.27 11.08 -1.38
CA ASP A 55 8.66 11.88 -0.22
C ASP A 55 8.57 11.08 1.09
N PHE A 56 7.58 10.21 1.23
CA PHE A 56 7.45 9.28 2.35
C PHE A 56 8.68 8.36 2.44
N PHE A 57 9.01 7.62 1.37
CA PHE A 57 10.16 6.71 1.40
C PHE A 57 11.49 7.44 1.58
N LYS A 58 11.64 8.63 0.99
CA LYS A 58 12.84 9.45 1.12
C LYS A 58 13.01 9.99 2.55
N THR A 59 11.93 10.50 3.14
CA THR A 59 11.96 11.15 4.46
C THR A 59 12.05 10.12 5.57
N LYS A 60 11.27 9.04 5.51
CA LYS A 60 11.22 8.03 6.57
C LYS A 60 12.39 7.05 6.53
N PHE A 61 12.91 6.73 5.34
CA PHE A 61 13.90 5.66 5.18
C PHE A 61 15.14 6.06 4.36
N GLY A 62 15.27 7.32 3.96
CA GLY A 62 16.40 7.80 3.15
C GLY A 62 16.42 7.29 1.70
N ARG A 63 15.41 6.52 1.27
CA ARG A 63 15.39 5.84 -0.02
C ARG A 63 15.13 6.82 -1.16
N SER A 64 16.08 6.91 -2.09
CA SER A 64 15.99 7.81 -3.26
C SER A 64 15.40 7.08 -4.46
N GLY A 65 14.08 7.00 -4.54
CA GLY A 65 13.36 6.24 -5.58
C GLY A 65 13.32 4.74 -5.34
N LEU A 66 12.52 4.02 -6.13
CA LEU A 66 12.24 2.60 -5.86
C LEU A 66 13.45 1.70 -5.98
N ARG A 67 14.47 2.08 -6.76
CA ARG A 67 15.76 1.36 -6.86
C ARG A 67 16.86 1.95 -5.97
N ASN A 68 16.54 3.00 -5.21
CA ASN A 68 17.51 3.80 -4.47
C ASN A 68 18.61 4.44 -5.35
N ASP A 69 18.30 4.72 -6.61
CA ASP A 69 19.22 5.25 -7.64
C ASP A 69 18.88 6.69 -8.07
N GLY A 70 17.87 7.31 -7.44
CA GLY A 70 17.40 8.64 -7.78
C GLY A 70 16.45 8.69 -8.99
N VAL A 71 16.01 7.55 -9.54
CA VAL A 71 15.07 7.50 -10.67
C VAL A 71 13.63 7.34 -10.19
N GLY A 72 12.75 8.22 -10.66
CA GLY A 72 11.32 8.22 -10.39
C GLY A 72 10.54 7.25 -11.28
N ALA A 73 9.47 6.67 -10.74
CA ALA A 73 8.49 5.93 -11.52
C ALA A 73 7.60 6.90 -12.32
N THR A 74 7.00 6.41 -13.41
CA THR A 74 5.98 7.19 -14.14
C THR A 74 4.57 6.74 -13.76
N SER A 75 3.60 7.61 -13.99
CA SER A 75 2.18 7.32 -13.82
C SER A 75 1.49 7.30 -15.19
N ARG A 76 0.52 6.40 -15.37
CA ARG A 76 -0.33 6.33 -16.56
C ARG A 76 -1.78 6.34 -16.12
N VAL A 77 -2.55 7.34 -16.52
CA VAL A 77 -3.99 7.43 -16.21
C VAL A 77 -4.83 7.26 -17.46
N HIS A 78 -6.13 7.07 -17.27
CA HIS A 78 -7.08 6.79 -18.34
C HIS A 78 -6.75 5.56 -19.15
N TYR A 79 -6.31 4.51 -18.46
CA TYR A 79 -6.02 3.22 -19.07
C TYR A 79 -7.30 2.47 -19.38
N GLY A 80 -7.45 2.04 -20.64
CA GLY A 80 -8.65 1.33 -21.10
C GLY A 80 -9.93 2.16 -21.00
N ARG A 81 -11.08 1.47 -20.93
CA ARG A 81 -12.42 2.07 -20.79
C ARG A 81 -13.17 1.31 -19.72
N ALA A 82 -13.81 2.03 -18.80
CA ALA A 82 -14.52 1.41 -17.67
C ALA A 82 -13.64 0.38 -16.93
N TYR A 83 -12.34 0.66 -16.81
CA TYR A 83 -11.37 -0.29 -16.27
C TYR A 83 -11.33 -0.14 -14.74
N ASN A 84 -11.89 -1.13 -14.05
CA ASN A 84 -11.99 -1.16 -12.59
C ASN A 84 -10.74 -1.77 -11.96
N ASN A 85 -9.56 -1.20 -12.26
CA ASN A 85 -8.32 -1.60 -11.60
C ASN A 85 -7.20 -0.56 -11.73
N ALA A 86 -6.18 -0.71 -10.91
CA ALA A 86 -4.85 -0.14 -11.09
C ALA A 86 -3.80 -1.25 -11.01
N TYR A 87 -2.57 -0.97 -11.47
CA TYR A 87 -1.46 -1.90 -11.33
C TYR A 87 -0.09 -1.22 -11.48
N TRP A 88 0.91 -1.79 -10.81
CA TRP A 88 2.34 -1.60 -11.10
C TRP A 88 2.83 -2.48 -12.26
N SER A 89 3.77 -1.98 -13.06
CA SER A 89 4.48 -2.79 -14.05
C SER A 89 5.98 -2.50 -14.07
N ASP A 90 6.77 -3.55 -13.83
CA ASP A 90 8.24 -3.51 -13.93
C ASP A 90 8.72 -3.15 -15.34
N SER A 91 7.99 -3.58 -16.39
CA SER A 91 8.38 -3.40 -17.79
C SER A 91 8.45 -1.93 -18.19
N CYS A 92 7.48 -1.12 -17.74
CA CYS A 92 7.48 0.31 -17.97
C CYS A 92 8.05 1.13 -16.80
N PHE A 93 8.31 0.48 -15.66
CA PHE A 93 8.62 1.14 -14.39
C PHE A 93 7.56 2.22 -14.05
N CYS A 94 6.30 1.79 -14.04
CA CYS A 94 5.17 2.71 -13.94
C CYS A 94 3.97 2.13 -13.20
N MET A 95 3.22 3.01 -12.51
CA MET A 95 1.86 2.72 -12.08
C MET A 95 0.89 3.07 -13.21
N THR A 96 -0.18 2.28 -13.35
CA THR A 96 -1.22 2.47 -14.36
C THR A 96 -2.60 2.40 -13.72
N TYR A 97 -3.45 3.38 -14.02
CA TYR A 97 -4.73 3.60 -13.37
C TYR A 97 -5.87 3.61 -14.40
N GLY A 98 -6.90 2.82 -14.14
CA GLY A 98 -8.18 2.91 -14.85
C GLY A 98 -9.07 4.02 -14.30
N ASP A 99 -10.02 4.46 -15.12
CA ASP A 99 -10.98 5.51 -14.75
C ASP A 99 -12.17 4.99 -13.92
N GLY A 100 -12.23 3.68 -13.66
CA GLY A 100 -13.42 3.04 -13.13
C GLY A 100 -14.58 3.07 -14.13
N ASP A 101 -15.67 2.39 -13.80
CA ASP A 101 -16.89 2.33 -14.61
C ASP A 101 -17.79 3.57 -14.46
N GLY A 102 -17.49 4.45 -13.51
CA GLY A 102 -18.27 5.66 -13.23
C GLY A 102 -19.62 5.39 -12.58
N THR A 103 -19.92 4.13 -12.21
CA THR A 103 -21.13 3.70 -11.49
C THR A 103 -20.79 3.17 -10.11
N THR A 104 -19.93 2.15 -10.04
CA THR A 104 -19.44 1.53 -8.83
C THR A 104 -18.16 2.21 -8.39
N PHE A 105 -17.24 2.43 -9.34
CA PHE A 105 -15.90 2.96 -9.05
C PHE A 105 -15.62 4.29 -9.75
N ASN A 106 -15.03 5.21 -9.00
CA ASN A 106 -14.28 6.37 -9.46
C ASN A 106 -12.91 5.93 -10.03
N PRO A 107 -12.12 6.85 -10.63
CA PRO A 107 -10.76 6.54 -11.06
C PRO A 107 -9.89 6.00 -9.92
N PHE A 108 -9.04 5.02 -10.25
CA PHE A 108 -8.20 4.30 -9.30
C PHE A 108 -6.93 5.06 -8.90
N ALA A 109 -6.99 6.39 -8.88
CA ALA A 109 -5.84 7.27 -8.61
C ALA A 109 -5.90 7.90 -7.20
N SER A 110 -6.66 7.32 -6.26
CA SER A 110 -6.64 7.75 -4.86
C SER A 110 -5.26 7.61 -4.25
N LEU A 111 -5.00 8.35 -3.17
CA LEU A 111 -3.65 8.49 -2.61
C LEU A 111 -3.09 7.17 -2.10
N ASP A 112 -3.88 6.42 -1.33
CA ASP A 112 -3.55 5.10 -0.84
C ASP A 112 -3.29 4.09 -1.97
N VAL A 113 -4.11 4.11 -3.02
CA VAL A 113 -3.95 3.24 -4.21
C VAL A 113 -2.69 3.64 -4.97
N ALA A 114 -2.41 4.92 -5.15
CA ALA A 114 -1.16 5.35 -5.76
C ALA A 114 0.07 4.92 -4.94
N GLY A 115 -0.01 5.02 -3.61
CA GLY A 115 1.00 4.51 -2.69
C GLY A 115 1.14 2.99 -2.73
N HIS A 116 0.03 2.26 -2.84
CA HIS A 116 -0.04 0.82 -2.99
C HIS A 116 0.65 0.37 -4.27
N GLU A 117 0.28 0.93 -5.43
CA GLU A 117 0.89 0.56 -6.70
C GLU A 117 2.39 0.86 -6.73
N MET A 118 2.81 2.02 -6.23
CA MET A 118 4.24 2.34 -6.17
C MET A 118 5.00 1.43 -5.19
N SER A 119 4.33 0.90 -4.16
CA SER A 119 4.90 -0.03 -3.18
C SER A 119 5.04 -1.47 -3.70
N HIS A 120 4.27 -1.91 -4.70
CA HIS A 120 4.60 -3.11 -5.47
C HIS A 120 5.97 -2.98 -6.13
N GLY A 121 6.27 -1.80 -6.66
CA GLY A 121 7.59 -1.49 -7.22
C GLY A 121 8.71 -1.54 -6.17
N LEU A 122 8.44 -1.15 -4.92
CA LEU A 122 9.40 -1.36 -3.82
C LEU A 122 9.67 -2.85 -3.60
N THR A 123 8.61 -3.67 -3.53
CA THR A 123 8.75 -5.13 -3.39
C THR A 123 9.55 -5.73 -4.54
N ALA A 124 9.27 -5.35 -5.78
CA ALA A 124 9.97 -5.84 -6.97
C ALA A 124 11.48 -5.52 -6.97
N MET A 125 11.87 -4.39 -6.39
CA MET A 125 13.27 -3.95 -6.32
C MET A 125 14.00 -4.44 -5.06
N THR A 126 13.31 -5.15 -4.16
CA THR A 126 13.85 -5.59 -2.87
C THR A 126 13.59 -7.08 -2.65
N ALA A 127 12.56 -7.45 -1.87
CA ALA A 127 12.25 -8.84 -1.52
C ALA A 127 11.88 -9.72 -2.72
N LYS A 128 11.33 -9.13 -3.79
CA LYS A 128 10.83 -9.84 -4.98
C LYS A 128 9.80 -10.91 -4.65
N LEU A 129 8.94 -10.65 -3.66
CA LEU A 129 7.88 -11.57 -3.23
C LEU A 129 7.07 -12.04 -4.44
N VAL A 130 7.10 -13.36 -4.70
CA VAL A 130 6.37 -13.95 -5.82
C VAL A 130 4.89 -13.70 -5.61
N TYR A 131 4.22 -13.22 -6.66
CA TYR A 131 2.82 -12.82 -6.63
C TYR A 131 1.87 -14.04 -6.71
N SER A 132 2.03 -14.97 -5.77
CA SER A 132 1.25 -16.19 -5.62
C SER A 132 1.42 -16.74 -4.21
N GLY A 133 0.44 -17.50 -3.71
CA GLY A 133 0.51 -18.09 -2.38
C GLY A 133 0.66 -17.05 -1.27
N GLU A 134 1.30 -17.45 -0.18
CA GLU A 134 1.56 -16.55 0.95
C GLU A 134 2.49 -15.38 0.59
N SER A 135 3.46 -15.60 -0.29
CA SER A 135 4.34 -14.51 -0.73
C SER A 135 3.56 -13.45 -1.50
N GLY A 136 2.55 -13.85 -2.27
CA GLY A 136 1.67 -12.93 -2.96
C GLY A 136 0.79 -12.14 -1.99
N GLY A 137 0.25 -12.81 -0.97
CA GLY A 137 -0.46 -12.12 0.12
C GLY A 137 0.40 -11.10 0.86
N LEU A 138 1.67 -11.41 1.11
CA LEU A 138 2.62 -10.47 1.70
C LEU A 138 3.00 -9.34 0.73
N ASN A 139 3.02 -9.58 -0.58
CA ASN A 139 3.24 -8.55 -1.59
C ASN A 139 2.09 -7.53 -1.59
N GLU A 140 0.85 -8.01 -1.58
CA GLU A 140 -0.37 -7.21 -1.44
C GLU A 140 -0.40 -6.45 -0.11
N ALA A 141 -0.15 -7.13 1.01
CA ALA A 141 -0.16 -6.49 2.33
C ALA A 141 0.92 -5.42 2.45
N ASN A 142 2.11 -5.65 1.88
CA ASN A 142 3.13 -4.61 1.82
C ASN A 142 2.64 -3.34 1.13
N SER A 143 1.93 -3.51 0.01
CA SER A 143 1.40 -2.40 -0.75
C SER A 143 0.29 -1.67 0.01
N ASP A 144 -0.62 -2.39 0.69
CA ASP A 144 -1.62 -1.79 1.58
C ASP A 144 -0.97 -1.03 2.74
N ILE A 145 -0.02 -1.65 3.43
CA ILE A 145 0.72 -1.05 4.56
C ILE A 145 1.33 0.29 4.15
N PHE A 146 2.08 0.33 3.05
CA PHE A 146 2.73 1.57 2.63
C PHE A 146 1.78 2.55 1.95
N GLY A 147 0.71 2.09 1.29
CA GLY A 147 -0.38 2.96 0.82
C GLY A 147 -0.99 3.75 1.98
N THR A 148 -1.39 3.05 3.04
CA THR A 148 -1.90 3.67 4.27
C THR A 148 -0.88 4.58 4.96
N MET A 149 0.40 4.17 5.04
CA MET A 149 1.43 5.05 5.63
C MET A 149 1.70 6.31 4.80
N VAL A 150 1.54 6.25 3.47
CA VAL A 150 1.63 7.42 2.58
C VAL A 150 0.46 8.35 2.82
N GLU A 151 -0.76 7.83 3.01
CA GLU A 151 -1.92 8.63 3.35
C GLU A 151 -1.72 9.37 4.68
N TYR A 152 -1.28 8.66 5.72
CA TYR A 152 -0.91 9.27 7.00
C TYR A 152 0.23 10.28 6.89
N TYR A 153 1.19 10.06 6.00
CA TYR A 153 2.29 10.99 5.76
C TYR A 153 1.82 12.28 5.08
N ALA A 154 0.97 12.17 4.07
CA ALA A 154 0.40 13.32 3.38
C ALA A 154 -0.58 14.10 4.27
N ASN A 155 -1.30 13.39 5.15
CA ASN A 155 -2.25 13.94 6.12
C ASN A 155 -3.21 14.95 5.46
N ASN A 156 -3.81 14.55 4.35
CA ASN A 156 -4.66 15.42 3.56
C ASN A 156 -5.96 15.72 4.32
N ALA A 157 -6.29 17.00 4.56
CA ALA A 157 -7.51 17.34 5.27
C ALA A 157 -8.81 16.98 4.51
N LYS A 158 -8.72 16.72 3.20
CA LYS A 158 -9.87 16.27 2.37
C LYS A 158 -10.07 14.77 2.39
N ASP A 159 -9.03 14.03 2.75
CA ASP A 159 -9.02 12.59 2.84
C ASP A 159 -8.31 12.21 4.13
N THR A 160 -9.09 12.15 5.21
CA THR A 160 -8.53 11.99 6.55
C THR A 160 -7.92 10.62 6.65
N PRO A 161 -6.63 10.51 7.01
CA PRO A 161 -5.93 9.26 6.86
C PRO A 161 -6.48 8.17 7.79
N ASP A 162 -6.70 6.99 7.23
CA ASP A 162 -7.27 5.86 7.97
C ASP A 162 -6.62 4.51 7.61
N TYR A 163 -7.29 3.39 7.91
CA TYR A 163 -6.81 2.03 7.70
C TYR A 163 -7.76 1.24 6.79
N LEU A 164 -8.48 1.97 5.95
CA LEU A 164 -9.25 1.49 4.83
C LEU A 164 -8.36 1.53 3.59
N ILE A 165 -8.70 0.69 2.62
CA ILE A 165 -8.03 0.69 1.32
C ILE A 165 -9.09 0.95 0.25
N GLY A 166 -8.91 1.98 -0.54
CA GLY A 166 -9.73 2.36 -1.68
C GLY A 166 -11.10 2.93 -1.31
N GLU A 167 -11.25 3.54 -0.13
CA GLU A 167 -12.50 4.17 0.31
C GLU A 167 -12.90 5.38 -0.57
N GLN A 168 -11.94 6.11 -1.17
CA GLN A 168 -12.23 7.12 -2.19
C GLN A 168 -12.73 6.56 -3.53
N LEU A 169 -12.55 5.25 -3.78
CA LEU A 169 -12.90 4.66 -5.07
C LEU A 169 -14.40 4.44 -5.20
N TYR A 170 -15.11 4.15 -4.12
CA TYR A 170 -16.52 3.82 -4.22
C TYR A 170 -17.36 5.06 -4.48
N LYS A 171 -18.10 5.06 -5.61
CA LYS A 171 -19.01 6.14 -5.97
C LYS A 171 -20.41 5.92 -5.40
N SER A 172 -20.95 4.71 -5.54
CA SER A 172 -22.28 4.33 -5.06
C SER A 172 -22.44 2.82 -4.95
N GLY A 173 -23.30 2.35 -4.03
CA GLY A 173 -23.71 0.94 -3.95
C GLY A 173 -22.64 -0.08 -3.56
N GLY A 174 -21.45 0.38 -3.16
CA GLY A 174 -20.34 -0.46 -2.68
C GLY A 174 -20.21 -0.52 -1.16
N GLY A 175 -19.20 -1.24 -0.68
CA GLY A 175 -18.75 -1.19 0.71
C GLY A 175 -18.09 0.16 1.06
N LYS A 176 -17.71 0.37 2.33
CA LYS A 176 -16.99 1.57 2.74
C LYS A 176 -15.59 1.64 2.11
N ALA A 177 -14.97 0.48 1.87
CA ALA A 177 -13.62 0.32 1.35
C ALA A 177 -13.47 -1.04 0.66
N LEU A 178 -12.43 -1.22 -0.15
CA LEU A 178 -12.07 -2.51 -0.74
C LEU A 178 -11.57 -3.50 0.33
N ARG A 179 -10.76 -3.01 1.28
CA ARG A 179 -10.18 -3.80 2.38
C ARG A 179 -10.12 -2.97 3.66
N TYR A 180 -10.02 -3.65 4.80
CA TYR A 180 -10.01 -3.06 6.15
C TYR A 180 -8.83 -3.64 6.94
N MET A 181 -7.77 -2.87 7.18
CA MET A 181 -6.60 -3.42 7.85
C MET A 181 -6.87 -3.78 9.32
N TYR A 182 -7.72 -3.01 10.01
CA TYR A 182 -8.05 -3.25 11.43
C TYR A 182 -8.95 -4.47 11.66
N ASN A 183 -9.72 -4.88 10.65
CA ASN A 183 -10.56 -6.08 10.71
C ASN A 183 -10.87 -6.60 9.29
N PRO A 184 -9.97 -7.41 8.70
CA PRO A 184 -10.06 -7.84 7.30
C PRO A 184 -11.38 -8.50 6.90
N ILE A 185 -12.02 -9.25 7.82
CA ILE A 185 -13.28 -9.95 7.53
C ILE A 185 -14.43 -9.01 7.11
N LEU A 186 -14.31 -7.69 7.35
CA LEU A 186 -15.32 -6.71 6.97
C LEU A 186 -15.49 -6.54 5.45
N ASP A 187 -14.51 -6.97 4.65
CA ASP A 187 -14.67 -7.02 3.19
C ASP A 187 -15.44 -8.28 2.71
N GLY A 188 -15.76 -9.20 3.63
CA GLY A 188 -16.49 -10.44 3.36
C GLY A 188 -15.67 -11.56 2.73
N ARG A 189 -14.36 -11.39 2.53
CA ARG A 189 -13.49 -12.35 1.80
C ARG A 189 -12.14 -12.60 2.47
N SER A 190 -11.54 -11.59 3.09
CA SER A 190 -10.21 -11.65 3.69
C SER A 190 -10.25 -12.21 5.11
N PRO A 191 -9.47 -13.27 5.42
CA PRO A 191 -9.35 -13.75 6.78
C PRO A 191 -8.55 -12.79 7.66
N SER A 192 -9.05 -12.50 8.86
CA SER A 192 -8.28 -11.77 9.89
C SER A 192 -7.22 -12.65 10.55
N CYS A 193 -7.34 -13.98 10.47
CA CYS A 193 -6.49 -14.94 11.16
C CYS A 193 -5.77 -15.87 10.18
N TYR A 194 -4.52 -16.18 10.49
CA TYR A 194 -3.73 -17.14 9.74
C TYR A 194 -4.33 -18.54 9.81
N SER A 195 -4.26 -19.26 8.69
CA SER A 195 -4.51 -20.69 8.60
C SER A 195 -3.52 -21.30 7.61
N SER A 196 -3.29 -22.62 7.68
CA SER A 196 -2.45 -23.33 6.72
C SER A 196 -2.97 -23.33 5.28
N THR A 197 -4.21 -22.86 5.06
CA THR A 197 -4.84 -22.76 3.73
C THR A 197 -4.83 -21.35 3.17
N ILE A 198 -4.26 -20.37 3.89
CA ILE A 198 -4.30 -18.95 3.49
C ILE A 198 -3.66 -18.73 2.11
N GLY A 199 -2.60 -19.47 1.79
CA GLY A 199 -1.92 -19.40 0.49
C GLY A 199 -2.74 -19.93 -0.69
N SER A 200 -3.89 -20.57 -0.47
CA SER A 200 -4.79 -21.01 -1.55
C SER A 200 -5.78 -19.93 -1.97
N LEU A 201 -5.86 -18.82 -1.23
CA LEU A 201 -6.73 -17.70 -1.57
C LEU A 201 -6.10 -16.84 -2.66
N ASP A 202 -6.92 -16.03 -3.32
CA ASP A 202 -6.43 -14.92 -4.10
C ASP A 202 -5.57 -14.00 -3.20
N VAL A 203 -4.48 -13.49 -3.76
CA VAL A 203 -3.46 -12.77 -3.01
C VAL A 203 -4.03 -11.55 -2.27
N HIS A 204 -5.03 -10.88 -2.86
CA HIS A 204 -5.70 -9.71 -2.27
C HIS A 204 -6.51 -10.06 -1.01
N TYR A 205 -6.89 -11.33 -0.81
CA TYR A 205 -7.58 -11.79 0.40
C TYR A 205 -6.63 -12.44 1.39
N SER A 206 -5.62 -13.16 0.89
CA SER A 206 -4.58 -13.74 1.74
C SER A 206 -3.74 -12.66 2.45
N SER A 207 -3.73 -11.42 1.96
CA SER A 207 -3.06 -10.26 2.57
C SER A 207 -3.68 -9.81 3.89
N GLY A 208 -4.95 -10.16 4.16
CA GLY A 208 -5.68 -9.75 5.35
C GLY A 208 -4.92 -10.03 6.66
N VAL A 209 -4.23 -11.16 6.75
CA VAL A 209 -3.45 -11.54 7.95
C VAL A 209 -2.31 -10.56 8.22
N ALA A 210 -1.55 -10.15 7.19
CA ALA A 210 -0.46 -9.20 7.34
C ALA A 210 -0.96 -7.75 7.53
N ASN A 211 -2.07 -7.36 6.89
CA ASN A 211 -2.73 -6.09 7.14
C ASN A 211 -3.17 -5.96 8.61
N HIS A 212 -3.78 -7.02 9.13
CA HIS A 212 -4.22 -7.11 10.52
C HIS A 212 -3.05 -7.11 11.50
N PHE A 213 -1.99 -7.86 11.20
CA PHE A 213 -0.74 -7.82 11.96
C PHE A 213 -0.20 -6.39 12.05
N PHE A 214 -0.12 -5.68 10.92
CA PHE A 214 0.44 -4.34 10.89
C PHE A 214 -0.39 -3.34 11.69
N TYR A 215 -1.72 -3.40 11.58
CA TYR A 215 -2.62 -2.57 12.39
C TYR A 215 -2.40 -2.81 13.89
N LEU A 216 -2.40 -4.09 14.32
CA LEU A 216 -2.18 -4.46 15.71
C LEU A 216 -0.80 -4.01 16.21
N LEU A 217 0.24 -4.11 15.37
CA LEU A 217 1.58 -3.65 15.70
C LEU A 217 1.61 -2.12 15.86
N ALA A 218 1.02 -1.38 14.93
CA ALA A 218 1.06 0.08 14.93
C ALA A 218 0.18 0.69 16.04
N GLU A 219 -1.08 0.26 16.14
CA GLU A 219 -2.11 0.91 16.96
C GLU A 219 -2.50 0.10 18.20
N GLY A 220 -2.29 -1.22 18.17
CA GLY A 220 -2.78 -2.14 19.21
C GLY A 220 -4.22 -2.59 18.97
N SER A 221 -4.73 -3.43 19.88
CA SER A 221 -6.07 -4.03 19.76
C SER A 221 -7.20 -3.11 20.24
N ALA A 222 -6.89 -2.09 21.05
CA ALA A 222 -7.88 -1.13 21.58
C ALA A 222 -7.32 0.32 21.59
N PRO A 223 -6.96 0.89 20.43
CA PRO A 223 -6.44 2.25 20.33
C PRO A 223 -7.50 3.31 20.67
N VAL A 224 -7.05 4.49 21.10
CA VAL A 224 -7.92 5.66 21.29
C VAL A 224 -8.09 6.39 19.96
N GLY A 225 -9.34 6.66 19.56
CA GLY A 225 -9.65 7.43 18.35
C GLY A 225 -9.54 6.65 17.04
N LEU A 226 -9.25 5.36 17.09
CA LEU A 226 -9.24 4.43 15.95
C LEU A 226 -10.09 3.19 16.27
N PRO A 227 -10.51 2.40 15.26
CA PRO A 227 -11.30 1.19 15.50
C PRO A 227 -10.62 0.18 16.43
N ALA A 228 -11.36 -0.46 17.32
CA ALA A 228 -10.85 -1.64 18.03
C ALA A 228 -10.64 -2.79 17.03
N SER A 229 -9.62 -3.61 17.27
CA SER A 229 -9.21 -4.70 16.39
C SER A 229 -9.23 -6.04 17.15
N PRO A 230 -10.05 -7.02 16.71
CA PRO A 230 -10.19 -8.31 17.40
C PRO A 230 -8.96 -9.19 17.15
N THR A 231 -8.46 -9.89 18.17
CA THR A 231 -7.33 -10.82 18.01
C THR A 231 -7.79 -12.27 17.92
N CYS A 232 -7.09 -13.08 17.14
CA CYS A 232 -7.41 -14.50 16.88
C CYS A 232 -7.25 -15.40 18.10
N ASN A 233 -6.50 -14.95 19.10
CA ASN A 233 -6.20 -15.66 20.33
C ASN A 233 -6.76 -14.95 21.58
N ASN A 234 -7.64 -13.95 21.42
CA ASN A 234 -8.18 -13.11 22.49
C ASN A 234 -7.12 -12.37 23.35
N SER A 235 -5.89 -12.22 22.84
CA SER A 235 -4.87 -11.40 23.49
C SER A 235 -5.13 -9.90 23.31
N SER A 236 -4.52 -9.09 24.17
CA SER A 236 -4.44 -7.64 24.01
C SER A 236 -3.06 -7.27 23.47
N VAL A 237 -3.00 -6.41 22.45
CA VAL A 237 -1.77 -5.91 21.86
C VAL A 237 -1.66 -4.42 22.13
N THR A 238 -0.52 -3.98 22.66
CA THR A 238 -0.17 -2.56 22.78
C THR A 238 0.60 -2.14 21.54
N GLY A 239 0.11 -1.13 20.82
CA GLY A 239 0.77 -0.62 19.63
C GLY A 239 2.08 0.10 19.92
N ILE A 240 3.03 0.02 18.98
CA ILE A 240 4.34 0.70 19.06
C ILE A 240 4.39 2.00 18.24
N GLY A 241 3.26 2.38 17.62
CA GLY A 241 3.15 3.53 16.73
C GLY A 241 3.60 3.23 15.30
N ARG A 242 3.01 3.98 14.36
CA ARG A 242 3.22 3.85 12.91
C ARG A 242 4.68 4.01 12.49
N ASP A 243 5.41 4.94 13.09
CA ASP A 243 6.81 5.19 12.73
C ASP A 243 7.69 3.97 13.02
N ALA A 244 7.54 3.35 14.19
CA ALA A 244 8.30 2.14 14.52
C ALA A 244 7.82 0.93 13.72
N ALA A 245 6.50 0.74 13.58
CA ALA A 245 5.92 -0.36 12.81
C ALA A 245 6.35 -0.34 11.33
N SER A 246 6.26 0.82 10.67
CA SER A 246 6.66 0.99 9.27
C SER A 246 8.19 0.86 9.07
N ALA A 247 9.01 1.31 10.02
CA ALA A 247 10.46 1.09 9.99
C ALA A 247 10.83 -0.40 10.09
N ILE A 248 10.16 -1.14 10.96
CA ILE A 248 10.35 -2.60 11.11
C ILE A 248 9.91 -3.31 9.82
N TRP A 249 8.73 -3.00 9.29
CA TRP A 249 8.25 -3.62 8.05
C TRP A 249 9.16 -3.31 6.86
N TYR A 250 9.58 -2.06 6.70
CA TYR A 250 10.52 -1.65 5.64
C TYR A 250 11.85 -2.39 5.75
N ARG A 251 12.45 -2.49 6.95
CA ARG A 251 13.69 -3.24 7.14
C ARG A 251 13.49 -4.73 6.90
N ALA A 252 12.38 -5.31 7.36
CA ALA A 252 12.04 -6.71 7.10
C ALA A 252 11.99 -7.00 5.59
N LEU A 253 11.24 -6.20 4.84
CA LEU A 253 11.10 -6.32 3.39
C LEU A 253 12.45 -6.15 2.67
N THR A 254 13.23 -5.13 3.03
CA THR A 254 14.41 -4.74 2.25
C THR A 254 15.69 -5.49 2.58
N VAL A 255 15.75 -6.17 3.74
CA VAL A 255 16.96 -6.84 4.23
C VAL A 255 16.78 -8.35 4.39
N TYR A 256 15.60 -8.81 4.81
CA TYR A 256 15.42 -10.20 5.27
C TYR A 256 14.45 -11.02 4.44
N MET A 257 13.40 -10.39 3.90
CA MET A 257 12.46 -11.10 3.04
C MET A 257 13.09 -11.44 1.70
N THR A 258 12.67 -12.58 1.15
CA THR A 258 13.10 -13.11 -0.14
C THR A 258 11.87 -13.44 -0.98
N SER A 259 12.08 -13.85 -2.23
CA SER A 259 10.97 -14.05 -3.16
C SER A 259 9.98 -15.13 -2.73
N SER A 260 10.41 -16.09 -1.91
CA SER A 260 9.58 -17.19 -1.40
C SER A 260 9.17 -17.02 0.07
N THR A 261 9.32 -15.83 0.65
CA THR A 261 8.91 -15.58 2.04
C THR A 261 7.39 -15.76 2.19
N GLY A 262 6.98 -16.71 3.03
CA GLY A 262 5.61 -16.86 3.53
C GLY A 262 5.45 -16.30 4.95
N TYR A 263 4.30 -16.52 5.58
CA TYR A 263 3.92 -15.86 6.84
C TYR A 263 4.84 -16.18 8.02
N ALA A 264 5.22 -17.45 8.22
CA ALA A 264 6.17 -17.82 9.28
C ALA A 264 7.55 -17.18 9.07
N ALA A 265 8.01 -17.08 7.82
CA ALA A 265 9.24 -16.40 7.47
C ALA A 265 9.13 -14.87 7.61
N ALA A 266 7.96 -14.28 7.36
CA ALA A 266 7.69 -12.86 7.59
C ALA A 266 7.73 -12.50 9.08
N ARG A 267 7.22 -13.38 9.95
CA ARG A 267 7.41 -13.27 11.41
C ARG A 267 8.89 -13.25 11.79
N THR A 268 9.67 -14.19 11.26
CA THR A 268 11.12 -14.23 11.53
C THR A 268 11.81 -12.96 11.02
N ALA A 269 11.51 -12.51 9.80
CA ALA A 269 12.09 -11.33 9.19
C ALA A 269 11.80 -10.04 9.97
N THR A 270 10.56 -9.88 10.45
CA THR A 270 10.16 -8.70 11.24
C THR A 270 10.76 -8.72 12.66
N LEU A 271 10.93 -9.90 13.27
CA LEU A 271 11.67 -10.03 14.54
C LEU A 271 13.15 -9.68 14.37
N SER A 272 13.80 -10.17 13.31
CA SER A 272 15.17 -9.78 12.97
C SER A 272 15.27 -8.27 12.73
N ALA A 273 14.34 -7.69 11.98
CA ALA A 273 14.29 -6.25 11.75
C ALA A 273 14.10 -5.43 13.04
N ALA A 274 13.21 -5.85 13.94
CA ALA A 274 13.02 -5.19 15.23
C ALA A 274 14.26 -5.33 16.13
N SER A 275 14.91 -6.49 16.12
CA SER A 275 16.16 -6.71 16.86
C SER A 275 17.27 -5.79 16.34
N ASP A 276 17.39 -5.62 15.03
CA ASP A 276 18.40 -4.76 14.44
C ASP A 276 18.17 -3.26 14.70
N LEU A 277 16.91 -2.82 14.71
CA LEU A 277 16.57 -1.42 14.90
C LEU A 277 16.53 -1.01 16.38
N TYR A 278 16.10 -1.92 17.26
CA TYR A 278 15.76 -1.59 18.66
C TYR A 278 16.39 -2.54 19.68
N GLY A 279 16.93 -3.69 19.27
CA GLY A 279 17.44 -4.74 20.15
C GLY A 279 16.43 -5.86 20.44
N SER A 280 16.91 -7.09 20.63
CA SER A 280 16.07 -8.29 20.82
C SER A 280 15.30 -8.34 22.15
N ALA A 281 15.64 -7.48 23.11
CA ALA A 281 14.92 -7.33 24.38
C ALA A 281 14.00 -6.08 24.40
N SER A 282 13.87 -5.38 23.28
CA SER A 282 13.09 -4.13 23.21
C SER A 282 11.58 -4.37 23.25
N ALA A 283 10.84 -3.34 23.64
CA ALA A 283 9.38 -3.35 23.56
C ALA A 283 8.89 -3.59 22.12
N GLN A 284 9.61 -3.08 21.12
CA GLN A 284 9.31 -3.25 19.70
C GLN A 284 9.44 -4.71 19.27
N TYR A 285 10.52 -5.39 19.66
CA TYR A 285 10.71 -6.82 19.36
C TYR A 285 9.60 -7.67 19.99
N LEU A 286 9.28 -7.40 21.26
CA LEU A 286 8.20 -8.10 21.96
C LEU A 286 6.82 -7.81 21.34
N ALA A 287 6.57 -6.59 20.91
CA ALA A 287 5.32 -6.22 20.24
C ALA A 287 5.17 -6.89 18.86
N VAL A 288 6.24 -7.03 18.08
CA VAL A 288 6.22 -7.82 16.83
C VAL A 288 5.83 -9.26 17.11
N ALA A 289 6.45 -9.89 18.12
CA ALA A 289 6.11 -11.26 18.50
C ALA A 289 4.64 -11.38 18.91
N ALA A 290 4.14 -10.43 19.72
CA ALA A 290 2.77 -10.40 20.21
C ALA A 290 1.75 -10.19 19.07
N ALA A 291 1.99 -9.23 18.17
CA ALA A 291 1.09 -8.93 17.06
C ALA A 291 0.98 -10.11 16.08
N TRP A 292 2.09 -10.79 15.76
CA TRP A 292 2.03 -11.99 14.91
C TRP A 292 1.25 -13.12 15.58
N SER A 293 1.47 -13.35 16.88
CA SER A 293 0.72 -14.35 17.64
C SER A 293 -0.77 -14.01 17.74
N ALA A 294 -1.09 -12.71 17.81
CA ALA A 294 -2.47 -12.21 17.80
C ALA A 294 -3.21 -12.46 16.48
N VAL A 295 -2.49 -12.62 15.36
CA VAL A 295 -3.08 -13.05 14.08
C VAL A 295 -2.87 -14.54 13.77
N GLY A 296 -2.36 -15.32 14.73
CA GLY A 296 -2.22 -16.77 14.61
C GLY A 296 -0.94 -17.26 13.91
N VAL A 297 0.06 -16.39 13.68
CA VAL A 297 1.37 -16.77 13.12
C VAL A 297 2.38 -16.87 14.28
N ASN A 298 2.89 -18.08 14.54
CA ASN A 298 3.80 -18.36 15.66
C ASN A 298 5.14 -18.90 15.21
#